data_AF-A0A0R3FBJ2-F1
#
_entry.id   AF-A0A0R3FBJ2-F1
#
_cell.length_a   1.000
_cell.length_b   1.000
_cell.length_c   1.000
_cell.angle_alpha   90.00
_cell.angle_beta   90.00
_cell.angle_gamma   90.00
#
_symmetry.space_group_name_H-M   'P 1'
#
loop_
_entity.id
_entity.type
_entity.pdbx_description
1 polymer ?
#
loop_
_entity_poly.entity_id
_entity_poly.type
_entity_poly.pdbx_seq_one_letter_code
_entity_poly.pdbx_strand_id
1 'polypeptide(L)'
;MGANGSATQMFYLEALGAGPRVRARRNEAIDEFVDAVAPGFRELRAHLDPELPALSRRLCHLIVAASIELITEFLADHDPSQLPDLTDDLTEIIRAIAIPNHPITNTTAAHRED
;
A
#
# COMPACT_ATOMS: atom_id res chain seq x y z
N MET A 1 -20.38 17.41 8.79
CA MET A 1 -18.92 17.58 8.97
C MET A 1 -18.39 17.01 10.29
N GLY A 2 -18.94 15.91 10.83
CA GLY A 2 -18.52 15.35 12.13
C GLY A 2 -17.78 14.00 12.07
N ALA A 3 -17.93 13.24 10.98
CA ALA A 3 -17.37 11.88 10.88
C ALA A 3 -15.85 11.85 10.61
N ASN A 4 -15.30 12.84 9.92
CA ASN A 4 -13.87 12.84 9.55
C ASN A 4 -12.95 13.19 10.74
N GLY A 5 -13.45 13.95 11.72
CA GLY A 5 -12.68 14.37 12.89
C GLY A 5 -12.42 13.22 13.88
N SER A 6 -13.43 12.39 14.13
CA SER A 6 -13.31 11.26 15.07
C SER A 6 -12.42 10.14 14.52
N ALA A 7 -12.53 9.82 13.22
CA ALA A 7 -11.65 8.84 12.58
C ALA A 7 -10.18 9.29 12.61
N THR A 8 -9.93 10.55 12.23
CA THR A 8 -8.59 11.15 12.29
C THR A 8 -8.03 11.14 13.71
N GLN A 9 -8.86 11.42 14.71
CA GLN A 9 -8.47 11.41 16.12
C GLN A 9 -8.09 10.01 16.64
N MET A 10 -8.78 8.95 16.20
CA MET A 10 -8.40 7.58 16.56
C MET A 10 -7.02 7.20 16.00
N PHE A 11 -6.73 7.52 14.74
CA PHE A 11 -5.39 7.34 14.18
C PHE A 11 -4.31 8.09 14.97
N TYR A 12 -4.61 9.31 15.40
CA TYR A 12 -3.67 10.08 16.24
C TYR A 12 -3.46 9.43 17.61
N LEU A 13 -4.51 8.90 18.25
CA LEU A 13 -4.38 8.26 19.56
C LEU A 13 -3.54 6.98 19.47
N GLU A 14 -3.72 6.18 18.44
CA GLU A 14 -2.93 4.98 18.20
C GLU A 14 -1.46 5.31 17.91
N ALA A 15 -1.22 6.28 17.02
CA ALA A 15 0.12 6.76 16.71
C ALA A 15 0.82 7.40 17.92
N LEU A 16 0.09 8.12 18.77
CA LEU A 16 0.64 8.78 19.95
C LEU A 16 0.81 7.83 21.14
N GLY A 17 -0.02 6.79 21.24
CA GLY A 17 0.06 5.74 22.26
C GLY A 17 1.33 4.90 22.15
N ALA A 18 1.85 4.70 20.93
CA ALA A 18 3.18 4.13 20.73
C ALA A 18 4.26 5.10 21.23
N GLY A 19 5.05 4.70 22.24
CA GLY A 19 6.15 5.54 22.74
C GLY A 19 7.16 5.94 21.65
N PRO A 20 7.93 7.05 21.81
CA PRO A 20 8.78 7.61 20.75
C PRO A 20 9.74 6.60 20.09
N ARG A 21 10.28 5.68 20.88
CA ARG A 21 11.18 4.61 20.40
C ARG A 21 10.50 3.64 19.45
N VAL A 22 9.23 3.28 19.72
CA VAL A 22 8.46 2.37 18.86
C VAL A 22 8.16 3.06 17.53
N ARG A 23 7.79 4.34 17.57
CA ARG A 23 7.60 5.14 16.35
C ARG A 23 8.86 5.25 15.50
N ALA A 24 10.01 5.52 16.11
CA ALA A 24 11.29 5.62 15.40
C ALA A 24 11.62 4.31 14.67
N ARG A 25 11.53 3.17 15.38
CA ARG A 25 11.77 1.85 14.79
C ARG A 25 10.79 1.51 13.66
N ARG A 26 9.51 1.89 13.80
CA ARG A 26 8.52 1.72 12.72
C ARG A 26 8.91 2.52 11.48
N ASN A 27 9.29 3.78 11.66
CA ASN A 27 9.70 4.64 10.55
C ASN A 27 10.95 4.11 9.85
N GLU A 28 11.96 3.66 10.60
CA GLU A 28 13.16 3.02 10.04
C GLU A 28 12.82 1.80 9.19
N ALA A 29 11.96 0.91 9.70
CA ALA A 29 11.52 -0.27 8.94
C ALA A 29 10.75 0.12 7.66
N ILE A 30 9.88 1.12 7.72
CA ILE A 30 9.17 1.62 6.53
C ILE A 30 10.16 2.21 5.53
N ASP A 31 11.13 2.99 5.98
CA ASP A 31 12.14 3.60 5.11
C ASP A 31 12.97 2.53 4.38
N GLU A 32 13.36 1.45 5.07
CA GLU A 32 14.06 0.31 4.45
C GLU A 32 13.21 -0.35 3.34
N PHE A 33 11.92 -0.59 3.60
CA PHE A 33 11.01 -1.11 2.58
C PHE A 33 10.85 -0.14 1.40
N VAL A 34 10.70 1.15 1.67
CA VAL A 34 10.59 2.19 0.63
C VAL A 34 11.82 2.21 -0.26
N ASP A 35 13.02 2.11 0.32
CA ASP A 35 14.26 2.07 -0.44
C ASP A 35 14.34 0.84 -1.35
N ALA A 36 13.83 -0.30 -0.89
CA ALA A 36 13.79 -1.53 -1.69
C ALA A 36 12.80 -1.45 -2.87
N VAL A 37 11.59 -0.92 -2.66
CA VAL A 37 10.50 -0.99 -3.66
C VAL A 37 10.41 0.24 -4.57
N ALA A 38 10.88 1.40 -4.14
CA ALA A 38 10.73 2.65 -4.89
C ALA A 38 11.31 2.62 -6.32
N PRO A 39 12.47 1.98 -6.60
CA PRO A 39 12.98 1.86 -7.96
C PRO A 39 11.98 1.14 -8.88
N GLY A 40 11.44 0.00 -8.43
CA GLY A 40 10.48 -0.79 -9.21
C GLY A 40 9.17 -0.04 -9.47
N PHE A 41 8.63 0.69 -8.49
CA PHE A 41 7.43 1.49 -8.72
C PHE A 41 7.65 2.67 -9.67
N ARG A 42 8.84 3.28 -9.65
CA ARG A 42 9.18 4.35 -10.59
C ARG A 42 9.32 3.81 -12.01
N GLU A 43 9.95 2.66 -12.17
CA GLU A 43 10.06 1.97 -13.46
C GLU A 43 8.68 1.56 -13.99
N LEU A 44 7.83 0.97 -13.14
CA LEU A 44 6.45 0.61 -13.48
C LEU A 44 5.67 1.83 -14.00
N ARG A 45 5.70 2.96 -13.27
CA ARG A 45 5.04 4.20 -13.72
C ARG A 45 5.62 4.70 -15.03
N ALA A 46 6.94 4.78 -15.16
CA ALA A 46 7.57 5.29 -16.37
C ALA A 46 7.24 4.43 -17.61
N HIS A 47 7.04 3.13 -17.43
CA HIS A 47 6.67 2.22 -18.49
C HIS A 47 5.19 2.31 -18.88
N LEU A 48 4.30 2.38 -17.90
CA LEU A 48 2.85 2.32 -18.15
C LEU A 48 2.24 3.71 -18.41
N ASP A 49 2.66 4.73 -17.68
CA ASP A 49 2.14 6.11 -17.77
C ASP A 49 3.29 7.13 -17.79
N PRO A 50 4.00 7.28 -18.93
CA PRO A 50 5.19 8.12 -19.04
C PRO A 50 4.89 9.63 -18.93
N GLU A 51 3.63 10.05 -19.08
CA GLU A 51 3.21 11.44 -18.95
C GLU A 51 3.08 11.87 -17.48
N LEU A 52 2.98 10.92 -16.55
CA LEU A 52 2.94 11.22 -15.12
C LEU A 52 4.34 11.56 -14.56
N PRO A 53 4.41 12.50 -13.60
CA PRO A 53 5.64 12.72 -12.85
C PRO A 53 6.12 11.44 -12.15
N ALA A 54 7.44 11.28 -12.08
CA ALA A 54 8.07 10.19 -11.35
C ALA A 54 7.50 10.06 -9.93
N LEU A 55 7.32 8.82 -9.46
CA LEU A 55 6.75 8.55 -8.16
C LEU A 55 7.65 9.12 -7.05
N SER A 56 7.10 10.06 -6.27
CA SER A 56 7.82 10.67 -5.16
C SER A 56 8.07 9.65 -4.04
N ARG A 57 9.14 9.84 -3.26
CA ARG A 57 9.41 9.01 -2.07
C ARG A 57 8.20 8.96 -1.12
N ARG A 58 7.52 10.10 -0.95
CA ARG A 58 6.31 10.19 -0.11
C ARG A 58 5.19 9.27 -0.59
N LEU A 59 4.96 9.17 -1.90
CA LEU A 59 3.95 8.26 -2.44
C LEU A 59 4.38 6.80 -2.27
N CYS A 60 5.66 6.47 -2.47
CA CYS A 60 6.18 5.12 -2.15
C CYS A 60 5.97 4.77 -0.67
N HIS A 61 6.23 5.72 0.23
CA HIS A 61 6.00 5.54 1.67
C HIS A 61 4.52 5.28 1.98
N LEU A 62 3.59 5.95 1.29
CA LEU A 62 2.16 5.71 1.48
C LEU A 62 1.76 4.30 1.02
N ILE A 63 2.29 3.82 -0.11
CA ILE A 63 2.07 2.45 -0.58
C ILE A 63 2.53 1.46 0.50
N VAL A 64 3.78 1.56 0.95
CA VAL A 64 4.35 0.64 1.94
C VAL A 64 3.59 0.69 3.27
N ALA A 65 3.28 1.88 3.77
CA ALA A 65 2.54 2.04 5.02
C ALA A 65 1.12 1.44 4.95
N ALA A 66 0.41 1.66 3.85
CA ALA A 66 -0.93 1.08 3.64
C ALA A 66 -0.87 -0.45 3.52
N SER A 67 0.13 -0.98 2.81
CA SER A 67 0.33 -2.44 2.68
C SER A 67 0.66 -3.11 4.02
N ILE A 68 1.53 -2.49 4.83
CA ILE A 68 1.87 -3.01 6.18
C ILE A 68 0.63 -3.01 7.08
N GLU A 69 -0.18 -1.94 7.01
CA GLU A 69 -1.40 -1.84 7.81
C GLU A 69 -2.39 -2.94 7.43
N LEU A 70 -2.64 -3.12 6.12
CA LEU A 70 -3.54 -4.18 5.62
C LEU A 70 -3.07 -5.58 6.03
N ILE A 71 -1.76 -5.85 5.94
CA ILE A 71 -1.17 -7.11 6.39
C ILE A 71 -1.36 -7.28 7.91
N THR A 72 -1.14 -6.22 8.69
CA THR A 72 -1.26 -6.26 10.15
C THR A 72 -2.71 -6.51 10.58
N GLU A 73 -3.67 -5.85 9.92
CA GLU A 73 -5.11 -6.06 10.12
C GLU A 73 -5.49 -7.50 9.78
N PHE A 74 -5.07 -8.01 8.62
CA PHE A 74 -5.37 -9.37 8.18
C PHE A 74 -4.85 -10.43 9.18
N LEU A 75 -3.62 -10.26 9.67
CA LEU A 75 -2.98 -11.15 10.64
C LEU A 75 -3.62 -11.11 12.03
N ALA A 76 -4.54 -10.18 12.31
CA ALA A 76 -5.30 -10.20 13.56
C ALA A 76 -6.24 -11.41 13.64
N ASP A 77 -6.75 -11.86 12.49
CA ASP A 77 -7.77 -12.92 12.39
C ASP A 77 -7.34 -14.13 11.53
N HIS A 78 -6.15 -14.08 10.90
CA HIS A 78 -5.69 -15.08 9.93
C HIS A 78 -4.25 -15.54 10.20
N ASP A 79 -3.90 -16.74 9.69
CA ASP A 79 -2.54 -17.29 9.79
C ASP A 79 -1.61 -16.64 8.73
N PRO A 80 -0.30 -16.43 9.04
CA PRO A 80 0.66 -15.90 8.06
C PRO A 80 0.76 -16.68 6.74
N SER A 81 0.44 -17.97 6.73
CA SER A 81 0.40 -18.77 5.49
C SER A 81 -0.68 -18.33 4.50
N GLN A 82 -1.67 -17.55 4.96
CA GLN A 82 -2.78 -17.02 4.17
C GLN A 82 -2.51 -15.63 3.58
N LEU A 83 -1.34 -15.03 3.85
CA LEU A 83 -0.97 -13.73 3.26
C LEU A 83 -1.07 -13.65 1.73
N PRO A 84 -0.88 -14.73 0.94
CA PRO A 84 -1.14 -14.69 -0.49
C PRO A 84 -2.57 -14.28 -0.87
N ASP A 85 -3.56 -14.44 0.01
CA ASP A 85 -4.94 -14.03 -0.22
C ASP A 85 -5.09 -12.49 -0.34
N LEU A 86 -4.13 -11.72 0.19
CA LEU A 86 -4.10 -10.25 0.08
C LEU A 86 -3.51 -9.74 -1.24
N THR A 87 -3.06 -10.61 -2.14
CA THR A 87 -2.32 -10.20 -3.34
C THR A 87 -3.11 -9.20 -4.19
N ASP A 88 -4.41 -9.44 -4.37
CA ASP A 88 -5.27 -8.58 -5.19
C ASP A 88 -5.45 -7.20 -4.53
N ASP A 89 -5.69 -7.15 -3.22
CA ASP A 89 -5.86 -5.90 -2.46
C ASP A 89 -4.57 -5.06 -2.46
N LEU A 90 -3.42 -5.71 -2.26
CA LEU A 90 -2.11 -5.06 -2.31
C LEU A 90 -1.81 -4.53 -3.71
N THR A 91 -2.16 -5.29 -4.75
CA THR A 91 -2.02 -4.87 -6.15
C THR A 91 -2.88 -3.65 -6.44
N GLU A 92 -4.10 -3.58 -5.91
CA GLU A 92 -4.98 -2.44 -6.11
C GLU A 92 -4.47 -1.17 -5.44
N ILE A 93 -3.88 -1.27 -4.24
CA ILE A 93 -3.19 -0.14 -3.60
C ILE A 93 -2.07 0.39 -4.50
N ILE A 94 -1.24 -0.51 -5.02
CA ILE A 94 -0.13 -0.14 -5.91
C ILE A 94 -0.69 0.50 -7.18
N ARG A 95 -1.74 -0.05 -7.79
CA ARG A 95 -2.37 0.51 -9.00
C ARG A 95 -2.89 1.92 -8.75
N ALA A 96 -3.71 2.09 -7.72
CA ALA A 96 -4.37 3.36 -7.40
C ALA A 96 -3.37 4.49 -7.15
N ILE A 97 -2.17 4.18 -6.64
CA ILE A 97 -1.14 5.19 -6.32
C ILE A 97 -0.09 5.31 -7.42
N ALA A 98 0.46 4.20 -7.91
CA ALA A 98 1.57 4.18 -8.86
C ALA A 98 1.09 4.45 -10.29
N ILE A 99 -0.08 3.97 -10.69
CA ILE A 99 -0.59 4.07 -12.07
C ILE A 99 -2.10 4.40 -12.09
N PRO A 100 -2.50 5.56 -11.54
CA PRO A 100 -3.91 5.89 -11.27
C PRO A 100 -4.80 5.90 -12.52
N ASN A 101 -4.23 6.07 -13.72
CA ASN A 101 -4.97 6.11 -14.98
C ASN A 101 -5.10 4.73 -15.66
N HIS A 102 -4.56 3.66 -15.07
CA HIS A 102 -4.59 2.31 -15.65
C HIS A 102 -5.68 1.45 -14.98
N PRO A 103 -6.90 1.38 -15.53
CA PRO A 103 -7.98 0.61 -14.94
C PRO A 103 -7.67 -0.89 -14.92
N ILE A 104 -8.33 -1.62 -14.02
CA ILE A 104 -8.28 -3.08 -14.00
C ILE A 104 -8.80 -3.59 -15.35
N THR A 105 -7.89 -4.10 -16.17
CA THR A 105 -8.32 -4.93 -17.30
C THR A 105 -8.70 -6.26 -16.70
N ASN A 106 -10.01 -6.46 -16.50
CA ASN A 106 -10.54 -7.79 -16.18
C ASN A 106 -10.04 -8.74 -17.27
N THR A 107 -9.02 -9.55 -16.98
CA THR A 107 -8.68 -10.69 -17.81
C THR A 107 -9.70 -11.78 -17.50
N THR A 108 -10.93 -11.56 -17.94
CA THR A 108 -11.96 -12.59 -18.05
C THR A 108 -12.40 -12.65 -19.50
N ALA A 109 -11.62 -13.35 -20.33
CA ALA A 109 -12.13 -14.05 -21.50
C ALA A 109 -11.12 -15.10 -22.00
N ALA A 110 -11.64 -16.30 -22.28
CA ALA A 110 -11.05 -17.37 -23.07
C ALA A 110 -10.16 -18.41 -22.36
N HIS A 111 -10.78 -19.27 -21.53
CA HIS A 111 -10.65 -20.72 -21.71
C HIS A 111 -11.71 -21.48 -20.89
N ARG A 112 -12.85 -21.79 -21.54
CA ARG A 112 -13.62 -23.04 -21.41
C ARG A 112 -14.92 -22.94 -22.21
N GLU A 113 -14.78 -22.99 -23.52
CA GLU A 113 -15.72 -23.75 -24.35
C GLU A 113 -14.82 -24.67 -25.20
N ASP A 114 -14.85 -25.95 -24.85
CA ASP A 114 -14.76 -27.13 -25.72
C ASP A 114 -15.01 -28.37 -24.84
#